data_AF-M0F8D9-F1
#
_entry.id   AF-M0F8D9-F1
#
_cell.length_a   1.000
_cell.length_b   1.000
_cell.length_c   1.000
_cell.angle_alpha   90.00
_cell.angle_beta   90.00
_cell.angle_gamma   90.00
#
_symmetry.space_group_name_H-M   'P 1'
#
loop_
_entity.id
_entity.type
_entity.pdbx_description
1 polymer ?
#
loop_
_entity_poly.entity_id
_entity_poly.type
_entity_poly.pdbx_seq_one_letter_code
_entity_poly.pdbx_strand_id
1 'polypeptide(L)'
;MSEAATNDDGGDDIATVNFKVTESFLEQIDDTWQGRGFNSRSEFIRYTLRDAIEFPTFDRDELVALLEAEEDIREGRTTSAEEARERFGTSDE
;
A
#
# COMPACT_ATOMS: atom_id res chain seq x y z
N MET A 1 27.60 1.31 -9.73
CA MET A 1 26.42 2.21 -9.76
C MET A 1 25.95 2.24 -11.20
N SER A 2 24.85 1.54 -11.50
CA SER A 2 24.26 1.53 -12.84
C SER A 2 23.26 2.69 -12.93
N GLU A 3 23.58 3.68 -13.75
CA GLU A 3 22.67 4.76 -14.13
C GLU A 3 21.55 4.16 -14.99
N ALA A 4 20.39 3.89 -14.40
CA ALA A 4 19.19 3.57 -15.16
C ALA A 4 18.64 4.89 -15.72
N ALA A 5 19.14 5.31 -16.89
CA ALA A 5 18.65 6.48 -17.59
C ALA A 5 17.22 6.22 -18.08
N THR A 6 16.24 6.87 -17.47
CA THR A 6 14.89 6.96 -18.01
C THR A 6 14.89 8.11 -19.03
N ASN A 7 14.89 7.80 -20.32
CA ASN A 7 14.74 8.81 -21.35
C ASN A 7 13.36 9.45 -21.24
N ASP A 8 13.36 10.76 -21.00
CA ASP A 8 12.21 11.64 -20.92
C ASP A 8 11.79 12.07 -22.33
N ASP A 9 10.63 11.59 -22.77
CA ASP A 9 9.90 12.11 -23.93
C ASP A 9 8.47 12.43 -23.46
N GLY A 10 8.35 13.56 -22.74
CA GLY A 10 7.08 14.28 -22.59
C GLY A 10 6.25 13.99 -21.33
N GLY A 11 6.84 13.52 -20.23
CA GLY A 11 6.09 13.19 -19.01
C GLY A 11 6.84 13.52 -17.73
N ASP A 12 6.30 14.46 -16.96
CA ASP A 12 6.60 14.86 -15.57
C ASP A 12 8.09 14.91 -15.16
N ASP A 13 8.55 16.08 -14.72
CA ASP A 13 9.95 16.29 -14.32
C ASP A 13 10.41 15.25 -13.28
N ILE A 14 11.52 14.57 -13.58
CA ILE A 14 12.09 13.56 -12.70
C ILE A 14 12.83 14.25 -11.54
N ALA A 15 12.32 14.08 -10.32
CA ALA A 15 12.98 14.52 -9.10
C ALA A 15 13.83 13.40 -8.46
N THR A 16 14.97 13.77 -7.86
CA THR A 16 15.83 12.84 -7.09
C THR A 16 15.51 12.92 -5.60
N VAL A 17 15.32 11.77 -4.96
CA VAL A 17 15.10 11.65 -3.51
C VAL A 17 16.30 10.96 -2.86
N ASN A 18 16.81 11.51 -1.76
CA ASN A 18 17.95 10.98 -1.02
C ASN A 18 17.49 10.42 0.34
N PHE A 19 17.91 9.20 0.67
CA PHE A 19 17.55 8.53 1.92
C PHE A 19 18.79 8.17 2.73
N LYS A 20 18.66 8.17 4.06
CA LYS A 20 19.64 7.57 4.97
C LYS A 20 19.03 6.30 5.55
N VAL A 21 19.76 5.20 5.44
CA VAL A 21 19.39 3.87 5.96
C VAL A 21 20.59 3.25 6.67
N THR A 22 20.35 2.25 7.51
CA THR A 22 21.44 1.44 8.06
C THR A 22 22.06 0.57 6.97
N GLU A 23 23.35 0.23 7.08
CA GLU A 23 24.03 -0.63 6.13
C GLU A 23 23.35 -2.01 6.04
N SER A 24 22.96 -2.57 7.19
CA SER A 24 22.23 -3.85 7.26
C SER A 24 20.87 -3.82 6.55
N PHE A 25 20.22 -2.66 6.47
CA PHE A 25 18.97 -2.53 5.74
C PHE A 25 19.22 -2.33 4.24
N LEU A 26 20.30 -1.63 3.88
CA LEU A 26 20.72 -1.51 2.48
C LEU A 26 21.04 -2.87 1.85
N GLU A 27 21.71 -3.75 2.59
CA GLU A 27 21.98 -5.13 2.16
C GLU A 27 20.67 -5.92 1.90
N GLN A 28 19.71 -5.83 2.81
CA GLN A 28 18.40 -6.46 2.63
C GLN A 28 17.63 -5.92 1.41
N ILE A 29 17.71 -4.61 1.17
CA ILE A 29 17.14 -3.99 -0.04
C ILE A 29 17.82 -4.59 -1.28
N ASP A 30 19.15 -4.73 -1.27
CA ASP A 30 19.92 -5.27 -2.37
C ASP A 30 19.57 -6.70 -2.73
N ASP A 31 19.52 -7.58 -1.73
CA ASP A 31 19.11 -8.96 -1.91
C ASP A 31 17.67 -9.05 -2.44
N THR A 32 16.78 -8.19 -1.95
CA THR A 32 15.35 -8.20 -2.31
C THR A 32 15.11 -7.78 -3.76
N TRP A 33 15.68 -6.65 -4.21
CA TRP A 33 15.41 -6.19 -5.58
C TRP A 33 16.00 -7.13 -6.62
N GLN A 34 17.18 -7.71 -6.35
CA GLN A 34 17.83 -8.69 -7.20
C GLN A 34 17.02 -9.99 -7.24
N GLY A 35 16.63 -10.51 -6.07
CA GLY A 35 15.83 -11.73 -5.95
C GLY A 35 14.46 -11.63 -6.62
N ARG A 36 13.90 -10.41 -6.71
CA ARG A 36 12.65 -10.13 -7.43
C ARG A 36 12.84 -9.79 -8.92
N GLY A 37 14.07 -9.73 -9.42
CA GLY A 37 14.37 -9.56 -10.85
C GLY A 37 14.22 -8.12 -11.37
N PHE A 38 14.28 -7.10 -10.52
CA PHE A 38 14.29 -5.70 -10.97
C PHE A 38 15.61 -5.38 -11.69
N ASN A 39 15.59 -4.43 -12.63
CA ASN A 39 16.80 -4.05 -13.37
C ASN A 39 17.71 -3.13 -12.55
N SER A 40 17.16 -2.47 -11.53
CA SER A 40 17.92 -1.61 -10.63
C SER A 40 17.24 -1.45 -9.27
N ARG A 41 18.05 -1.11 -8.26
CA ARG A 41 17.56 -0.68 -6.94
C ARG A 41 16.56 0.47 -7.03
N SER A 42 16.84 1.48 -7.86
CA SER A 42 15.97 2.65 -8.01
C SER A 42 14.62 2.31 -8.63
N GLU A 43 14.55 1.30 -9.49
CA GLU A 43 13.27 0.79 -10.01
C GLU A 43 12.45 0.11 -8.90
N PHE A 44 13.07 -0.76 -8.11
CA PHE A 44 12.43 -1.41 -6.98
C PHE A 44 11.91 -0.42 -5.93
N ILE A 45 12.71 0.60 -5.58
CA ILE A 45 12.30 1.64 -4.63
C ILE A 45 11.10 2.43 -5.18
N ARG A 46 11.14 2.86 -6.45
CA ARG A 46 10.01 3.57 -7.07
C ARG A 46 8.74 2.72 -7.13
N TYR A 47 8.87 1.44 -7.49
CA TYR A 47 7.76 0.48 -7.48
C TYR A 47 7.13 0.38 -6.08
N THR A 48 7.96 0.17 -5.05
CA THR A 48 7.49 0.02 -3.67
C THR A 48 6.82 1.29 -3.14
N LEU A 49 7.37 2.47 -3.45
CA LEU A 49 6.76 3.74 -3.05
C LEU A 49 5.44 3.99 -3.76
N ARG A 50 5.33 3.64 -5.05
CA ARG A 50 4.08 3.75 -5.80
C ARG A 50 3.01 2.80 -5.24
N ASP A 51 3.38 1.55 -5.03
CA ASP A 51 2.49 0.52 -4.46
C ASP A 51 1.93 0.96 -3.10
N ALA A 52 2.78 1.51 -2.21
CA ALA A 52 2.34 2.02 -0.92
C ALA A 52 1.38 3.22 -1.00
N ILE A 53 1.41 4.00 -2.08
CA ILE A 53 0.51 5.14 -2.31
C ILE A 53 -0.79 4.68 -2.98
N GLU A 54 -0.71 3.78 -3.96
CA GLU A 54 -1.87 3.27 -4.70
C GLU A 54 -2.68 2.25 -3.90
N PHE A 55 -2.01 1.46 -3.05
CA PHE A 55 -2.57 0.41 -2.23
C PHE A 55 -2.07 0.55 -0.78
N PRO A 56 -2.49 1.61 -0.06
CA PRO A 56 -2.08 1.80 1.32
C PRO A 56 -2.50 0.58 2.14
N THR A 57 -1.52 -0.03 2.81
CA THR A 57 -1.81 -1.05 3.82
C THR A 57 -2.62 -0.43 4.95
N PHE A 58 -3.53 -1.20 5.53
CA PHE A 58 -4.28 -0.75 6.69
C PHE A 58 -3.35 -0.19 7.77
N ASP A 59 -3.64 1.02 8.24
CA ASP A 59 -2.98 1.56 9.41
C ASP A 59 -3.45 0.84 10.69
N ARG A 60 -2.85 1.18 11.82
CA ARG A 60 -3.17 0.51 13.08
C ARG A 60 -4.64 0.66 13.47
N ASP A 61 -5.24 1.83 13.20
CA ASP A 61 -6.61 2.11 13.59
C ASP A 61 -7.59 1.39 12.67
N GLU A 62 -7.28 1.29 11.38
CA GLU A 62 -8.04 0.48 10.42
C GLU A 62 -7.97 -1.02 10.75
N LEU A 63 -6.80 -1.53 11.16
CA LEU A 63 -6.66 -2.91 11.64
C LEU A 63 -7.46 -3.17 12.92
N VAL A 64 -7.51 -2.20 13.84
CA VAL A 64 -8.33 -2.30 15.05
C VAL A 64 -9.82 -2.31 14.68
N ALA A 65 -10.26 -1.45 13.78
CA ALA A 65 -11.65 -1.41 13.32
C ALA A 65 -12.08 -2.75 12.67
N LEU A 66 -11.20 -3.39 11.89
CA LEU A 66 -11.46 -4.72 11.33
C LEU A 66 -11.64 -5.79 12.42
N LEU A 67 -10.82 -5.74 13.48
CA LEU A 67 -10.93 -6.67 14.61
C LEU A 67 -12.21 -6.44 15.43
N GLU A 68 -12.59 -5.19 15.66
CA GLU A 68 -13.84 -4.83 16.33
C GLU A 68 -15.05 -5.31 15.52
N ALA A 69 -15.03 -5.12 14.20
CA ALA A 69 -16.09 -5.59 13.31
C ALA A 69 -16.22 -7.12 13.32
N GLU A 70 -15.11 -7.87 13.34
CA GLU A 70 -15.13 -9.34 13.47
C GLU A 70 -15.72 -9.78 14.82
N GLU A 71 -15.40 -9.08 15.90
CA GLU A 71 -16.00 -9.35 17.21
C GLU A 71 -17.51 -9.05 17.22
N ASP A 72 -17.95 -7.95 16.63
CA ASP A 72 -19.37 -7.63 16.47
C ASP A 72 -20.12 -8.72 15.71
N ILE A 73 -19.54 -9.27 14.64
CA ILE A 73 -20.12 -10.38 13.87
C ILE A 73 -20.26 -11.62 14.76
N ARG A 74 -19.19 -11.99 15.47
CA ARG A 74 -19.15 -13.18 16.34
C ARG A 74 -20.16 -13.10 17.49
N GLU A 75 -20.39 -11.90 18.02
CA GLU A 75 -21.34 -11.66 19.10
C GLU A 75 -22.77 -11.35 18.63
N GLY A 76 -23.00 -11.32 17.31
CA GLY A 76 -24.31 -11.02 16.74
C GLY A 76 -24.75 -9.57 16.98
N ARG A 77 -23.80 -8.64 17.13
CA ARG A 77 -24.04 -7.20 17.28
C ARG A 77 -24.26 -6.49 15.93
N THR A 78 -24.08 -7.20 14.81
CA THR A 78 -24.34 -6.69 13.46
C THR A 78 -25.80 -6.87 13.05
N THR A 79 -26.29 -6.01 12.15
CA THR A 79 -27.60 -6.14 11.51
C THR A 79 -27.45 -6.58 10.05
N SER A 80 -28.51 -7.15 9.47
CA SER A 80 -28.51 -7.51 8.05
C SER A 80 -28.59 -6.27 7.15
N ALA A 81 -28.12 -6.38 5.91
CA ALA A 81 -28.20 -5.27 4.95
C ALA A 81 -29.66 -4.89 4.62
N GLU A 82 -30.60 -5.84 4.64
CA GLU A 82 -32.02 -5.58 4.40
C GLU A 82 -32.64 -4.80 5.56
N GLU A 83 -32.42 -5.27 6.80
CA GLU A 83 -32.89 -4.59 8.01
C GLU A 83 -32.28 -3.17 8.15
N ALA A 84 -31.00 -3.01 7.80
CA ALA A 84 -30.36 -1.69 7.77
C ALA A 84 -31.02 -0.77 6.73
N ARG A 85 -31.30 -1.25 5.51
CA ARG A 85 -31.95 -0.44 4.46
C ARG A 85 -33.36 0.00 4.85
N GLU A 86 -34.14 -0.90 5.44
CA GLU A 86 -35.48 -0.59 5.97
C GLU A 86 -35.39 0.46 7.10
N ARG A 87 -34.48 0.25 8.06
CA ARG A 87 -34.30 1.15 9.21
C ARG A 87 -33.84 2.56 8.82
N PHE A 88 -32.99 2.68 7.81
CA PHE A 88 -32.40 3.95 7.38
C PHE A 88 -33.06 4.56 6.14
N GLY A 89 -34.09 3.92 5.58
CA GLY A 89 -34.84 4.43 4.43
C GLY A 89 -34.05 4.45 3.13
N THR A 90 -33.14 3.48 2.94
CA THR A 90 -32.29 3.34 1.73
C THR A 90 -32.70 2.15 0.85
N SER A 91 -33.93 1.67 1.03
CA SER A 91 -34.50 0.51 0.33
C SER A 91 -35.12 0.83 -1.04
N ASP A 92 -35.29 2.10 -1.39
CA ASP A 92 -35.94 2.57 -2.64
C ASP A 92 -34.92 3.18 -3.64
N GLU A 93 -33.94 2.40 -4.09
CA GLU A 93 -33.09 2.71 -5.26
C GLU A 93 -32.87 1.46 -6.14
#